data_AF-A0A031G869-F1
#
_entry.id   AF-A0A031G869-F1
#
_cell.length_a   1.000
_cell.length_b   1.000
_cell.length_c   1.000
_cell.angle_alpha   90.00
_cell.angle_beta   90.00
_cell.angle_gamma   90.00
#
_symmetry.space_group_name_H-M   'P 1'
#
loop_
_entity.id
_entity.type
_entity.pdbx_description
1 polymer ?
#
loop_
_entity_poly.entity_id
_entity_poly.type
_entity_poly.pdbx_seq_one_letter_code
_entity_poly.pdbx_strand_id
1 'polypeptide(L)'
;MRNLQLFAPEAFPTAHSEVRAYTIAAFRVAQASDQLSLIAMSKPLLEFLVKKRALGYWLSRGRLIQEVHGYRLTERRLVDCQSALALQLPTHNTTASQVAFWVNEFCSNAELKRTATFEI
;
A
#
# COMPACT_ATOMS: atom_id res chain seq x y z
N MET A 1 24.87 5.67 1.91
CA MET A 1 23.41 5.66 2.17
C MET A 1 22.81 6.90 1.53
N ARG A 2 21.99 6.76 0.47
CA ARG A 2 21.21 7.90 -0.04
C ARG A 2 20.08 8.15 0.95
N ASN A 3 20.01 9.37 1.50
CA ASN A 3 18.85 9.82 2.26
C ASN A 3 17.67 9.87 1.29
N LEU A 4 16.74 8.94 1.43
CA LEU A 4 15.46 9.00 0.75
C LEU A 4 14.69 10.19 1.34
N GLN A 5 14.53 11.26 0.56
CA GLN A 5 13.57 12.31 0.88
C GLN A 5 12.19 11.85 0.43
N LEU A 6 11.30 11.69 1.41
CA LEU A 6 9.99 11.09 1.25
C LEU A 6 8.93 12.18 1.39
N PHE A 7 8.22 12.54 0.31
CA PHE A 7 7.13 13.52 0.33
C PHE A 7 5.76 12.82 0.31
N ALA A 8 4.86 13.12 1.26
CA ALA A 8 3.50 12.59 1.18
C ALA A 8 2.75 13.26 0.02
N PRO A 9 1.91 12.56 -0.76
CA PRO A 9 1.12 13.20 -1.81
C PRO A 9 0.27 14.33 -1.22
N GLU A 10 0.24 15.49 -1.91
CA GLU A 10 -0.54 16.67 -1.50
C GLU A 10 -2.05 16.40 -1.50
N ALA A 11 -2.50 15.49 -2.37
CA ALA A 11 -3.88 15.05 -2.44
C ALA A 11 -4.11 13.76 -1.64
N PHE A 12 -5.09 13.79 -0.72
CA PHE A 12 -5.59 12.60 -0.04
C PHE A 12 -6.88 12.11 -0.69
N PRO A 13 -7.06 10.78 -0.87
CA PRO A 13 -8.31 10.24 -1.38
C PRO A 13 -9.46 10.59 -0.43
N THR A 14 -10.59 11.01 -0.99
CA THR A 14 -11.78 11.37 -0.20
C THR A 14 -12.93 10.38 -0.40
N ALA A 15 -13.02 9.75 -1.56
CA ALA A 15 -14.01 8.72 -1.84
C ALA A 15 -13.58 7.34 -1.31
N HIS A 16 -14.52 6.51 -0.88
CA HIS A 16 -14.25 5.16 -0.36
C HIS A 16 -13.49 4.26 -1.34
N SER A 17 -13.82 4.34 -2.64
CA SER A 17 -13.14 3.62 -3.72
C SER A 17 -11.70 4.10 -3.90
N GLU A 18 -11.45 5.40 -3.82
CA GLU A 18 -10.11 5.98 -3.91
C GLU A 18 -9.24 5.63 -2.71
N VAL A 19 -9.80 5.65 -1.48
CA VAL A 19 -9.09 5.22 -0.27
C VAL A 19 -8.67 3.75 -0.40
N ARG A 20 -9.50 2.93 -1.06
CA ARG A 20 -9.15 1.54 -1.36
C ARG A 20 -8.02 1.44 -2.37
N ALA A 21 -8.13 2.17 -3.48
CA ALA A 21 -7.10 2.24 -4.50
C ALA A 21 -5.75 2.66 -3.93
N TYR A 22 -5.75 3.75 -3.14
CA TYR A 22 -4.61 4.29 -2.42
C TYR A 22 -3.96 3.23 -1.53
N THR A 23 -4.77 2.48 -0.77
CA THR A 23 -4.20 1.50 0.13
C THR A 23 -3.61 0.30 -0.62
N ILE A 24 -4.28 -0.19 -1.67
CA ILE A 24 -3.74 -1.28 -2.49
C ILE A 24 -2.43 -0.85 -3.17
N ALA A 25 -2.37 0.38 -3.66
CA ALA A 25 -1.16 0.96 -4.23
C ALA A 25 -0.02 1.01 -3.20
N ALA A 26 -0.30 1.46 -1.98
CA ALA A 26 0.71 1.54 -0.91
C ALA A 26 1.32 0.16 -0.62
N PHE A 27 0.50 -0.90 -0.60
CA PHE A 27 0.99 -2.26 -0.41
C PHE A 27 1.82 -2.77 -1.58
N ARG A 28 1.40 -2.52 -2.82
CA ARG A 28 2.18 -2.91 -4.02
C ARG A 28 3.56 -2.26 -4.04
N VAL A 29 3.62 -0.96 -3.74
CA VAL A 29 4.89 -0.22 -3.63
C VAL A 29 5.74 -0.78 -2.49
N ALA A 30 5.13 -1.02 -1.32
CA ALA A 30 5.86 -1.52 -0.16
C ALA A 30 6.35 -2.97 -0.32
N GLN A 31 5.69 -3.78 -1.16
CA GLN A 31 6.12 -5.13 -1.54
C GLN A 31 7.04 -5.14 -2.77
N ALA A 32 7.23 -4.00 -3.43
CA ALA A 32 7.90 -3.91 -4.73
C ALA A 32 7.35 -4.94 -5.75
N SER A 33 6.03 -5.10 -5.79
CA SER A 33 5.34 -6.11 -6.59
C SER A 33 4.00 -5.61 -7.11
N ASP A 34 3.69 -5.93 -8.37
CA ASP A 34 2.37 -5.68 -8.98
C ASP A 34 1.29 -6.62 -8.42
N GLN A 35 1.69 -7.73 -7.82
CA GLN A 35 0.80 -8.67 -7.15
C GLN A 35 0.90 -8.52 -5.64
N LEU A 36 -0.27 -8.41 -5.00
CA LEU A 36 -0.34 -8.47 -3.54
C LEU A 36 -0.01 -9.89 -3.09
N SER A 37 0.81 -9.99 -2.06
CA SER A 37 1.21 -11.26 -1.46
C SER A 37 1.18 -11.18 0.06
N LEU A 38 1.52 -12.29 0.71
CA LEU A 38 1.77 -12.33 2.15
C LEU A 38 3.25 -12.03 2.47
N ILE A 39 4.02 -11.41 1.58
CA ILE A 39 5.40 -11.04 1.90
C ILE A 39 5.39 -9.83 2.85
N ALA A 40 6.29 -9.87 3.83
CA ALA A 40 6.49 -8.77 4.75
C ALA A 40 7.02 -7.53 4.02
N MET A 41 6.39 -6.39 4.28
CA MET A 41 6.73 -5.09 3.73
C MET A 41 7.61 -4.32 4.70
N SER A 42 8.54 -3.54 4.16
CA SER A 42 9.40 -2.66 4.94
C SER A 42 8.59 -1.74 5.86
N LYS A 43 8.87 -1.82 7.17
CA LYS A 43 8.23 -0.99 8.21
C LYS A 43 8.32 0.51 7.93
N PRO A 44 9.51 1.10 7.70
CA PRO A 44 9.63 2.55 7.45
C PRO A 44 8.88 2.98 6.20
N LEU A 45 8.91 2.16 5.14
CA LEU A 45 8.21 2.46 3.89
C LEU A 45 6.70 2.47 4.07
N LEU A 46 6.13 1.46 4.75
CA LEU A 46 4.68 1.40 4.94
C LEU A 46 4.18 2.45 5.94
N GLU A 47 4.94 2.77 6.98
CA GLU A 47 4.62 3.85 7.92
C GLU A 47 4.55 5.22 7.23
N PHE A 48 5.42 5.43 6.23
CA PHE A 48 5.41 6.61 5.39
C PHE A 48 4.21 6.63 4.44
N LEU A 49 4.04 5.57 3.63
CA LEU A 49 2.98 5.50 2.61
C LEU A 49 1.58 5.52 3.22
N VAL A 50 1.37 4.92 4.40
CA VAL A 50 0.06 4.79 5.05
C VAL A 50 -0.04 5.70 6.29
N LYS A 51 0.83 6.71 6.42
CA LYS A 51 0.81 7.75 7.48
C LYS A 51 0.38 7.25 8.86
N LYS A 52 1.22 6.46 9.56
CA LYS A 52 1.14 5.96 10.96
C LYS A 52 -0.24 5.79 11.64
N ARG A 53 -1.07 6.84 11.72
CA ARG A 53 -2.44 6.82 12.25
C ARG A 53 -3.35 5.87 11.48
N ALA A 54 -3.29 5.83 10.14
CA ALA A 54 -4.07 4.85 9.41
C ALA A 54 -3.54 3.44 9.67
N LEU A 55 -2.22 3.23 9.71
CA LEU A 55 -1.61 1.94 10.05
C LEU A 55 -2.12 1.35 11.38
N GLY A 56 -2.28 2.16 12.43
CA GLY A 56 -2.86 1.72 13.70
C GLY A 56 -4.30 1.18 13.56
N TYR A 57 -5.10 1.77 12.68
CA TYR A 57 -6.43 1.23 12.33
C TYR A 57 -6.35 -0.13 11.61
N TRP A 58 -5.32 -0.35 10.78
CA TRP A 58 -5.12 -1.65 10.12
C TRP A 58 -4.72 -2.74 11.11
N LEU A 59 -3.81 -2.44 12.04
CA LEU A 59 -3.36 -3.36 13.07
C LEU A 59 -4.50 -3.72 14.04
N SER A 60 -5.21 -2.73 14.57
CA SER A 60 -6.33 -2.95 15.52
C SER A 60 -7.49 -3.74 14.93
N ARG A 61 -7.64 -3.77 13.60
CA ARG A 61 -8.64 -4.56 12.88
C ARG A 61 -8.14 -5.95 12.46
N GLY A 62 -6.94 -6.37 12.86
CA GLY A 62 -6.36 -7.66 12.49
C GLY A 62 -6.10 -7.79 10.98
N ARG A 63 -5.86 -6.67 10.29
CA ARG A 63 -5.62 -6.64 8.84
C ARG A 63 -4.14 -6.75 8.49
N LEU A 64 -3.28 -6.40 9.43
CA LEU A 64 -1.84 -6.53 9.35
C LEU A 64 -1.32 -7.32 10.54
N ILE A 65 -0.26 -8.08 10.31
CA ILE A 65 0.58 -8.69 11.33
C ILE A 65 1.86 -7.86 11.37
N GLN A 66 2.23 -7.40 12.56
CA GLN A 66 3.50 -6.71 12.76
C GLN A 66 4.60 -7.74 12.98
N GLU A 67 5.68 -7.61 12.22
CA GLU A 67 6.91 -8.40 12.35
C GLU A 67 8.05 -7.48 12.81
N VAL A 68 9.22 -8.06 13.12
CA VAL A 68 10.36 -7.31 13.68
C VAL A 68 10.80 -6.17 12.75
N HIS A 69 10.85 -6.43 11.44
CA HIS A 69 11.33 -5.48 10.43
C HIS A 69 10.24 -4.98 9.47
N GLY A 70 8.99 -5.35 9.69
CA GLY A 70 7.96 -5.11 8.68
C GLY A 70 6.52 -5.33 9.12
N TYR A 71 5.63 -5.22 8.14
CA TYR A 71 4.22 -5.55 8.26
C TYR A 71 3.81 -6.51 7.17
N ARG A 72 2.95 -7.47 7.49
CA ARG A 72 2.44 -8.44 6.55
C ARG A 72 0.91 -8.40 6.51
N LEU A 73 0.33 -8.55 5.33
CA LEU A 73 -1.12 -8.73 5.20
C LEU A 73 -1.57 -10.04 5.85
N THR A 74 -2.75 -10.04 6.46
CA THR A 74 -3.44 -11.29 6.77
C THR A 74 -4.04 -11.90 5.50
N GLU A 75 -4.22 -13.22 5.47
CA GLU A 75 -4.85 -13.93 4.34
C GLU A 75 -6.20 -13.32 3.97
N ARG A 76 -7.05 -13.10 4.99
CA ARG A 76 -8.34 -12.43 4.80
C ARG A 76 -8.18 -11.08 4.11
N ARG A 77 -7.19 -10.29 4.52
CA ARG A 77 -7.01 -8.96 3.95
C ARG A 77 -6.44 -8.98 2.53
N LEU A 78 -5.58 -9.94 2.24
CA LEU A 78 -5.11 -10.20 0.88
C LEU A 78 -6.30 -10.46 -0.06
N VAL A 79 -7.20 -11.37 0.33
CA VAL A 79 -8.42 -11.69 -0.42
C VAL A 79 -9.29 -10.45 -0.62
N ASP A 80 -9.59 -9.69 0.45
CA ASP A 80 -10.38 -8.46 0.34
C ASP A 80 -9.82 -7.49 -0.72
N CYS A 81 -8.50 -7.29 -0.72
CA CYS A 81 -7.84 -6.37 -1.64
C CYS A 81 -7.84 -6.90 -3.08
N GLN A 82 -7.67 -8.20 -3.29
CA GLN A 82 -7.75 -8.82 -4.61
C GLN A 82 -9.18 -8.79 -5.16
N SER A 83 -10.18 -9.15 -4.35
CA SER A 83 -11.60 -9.09 -4.74
C SER A 83 -12.08 -7.68 -5.03
N ALA A 84 -11.59 -6.68 -4.30
CA ALA A 84 -11.85 -5.27 -4.59
C ALA A 84 -11.34 -4.84 -5.96
N LEU A 85 -10.16 -5.34 -6.37
CA LEU A 85 -9.56 -5.05 -7.68
C LEU A 85 -10.25 -5.81 -8.83
N ALA A 86 -10.68 -7.03 -8.56
CA ALA A 86 -11.44 -7.86 -9.51
C ALA A 86 -12.92 -7.44 -9.61
N LEU A 87 -13.33 -6.36 -8.94
CA LEU A 87 -14.69 -5.83 -8.90
C LEU A 87 -15.74 -6.83 -8.39
N GLN A 88 -15.32 -7.80 -7.57
CA GLN A 88 -16.17 -8.88 -7.06
C GLN A 88 -17.00 -8.47 -5.84
N LEU A 89 -16.63 -7.38 -5.14
CA LEU A 89 -17.27 -6.94 -3.91
C LEU A 89 -17.86 -5.52 -4.06
N PRO A 90 -19.17 -5.37 -4.24
CA PRO A 90 -19.80 -4.07 -4.55
C PRO A 90 -19.51 -2.98 -3.51
N THR A 91 -19.30 -3.35 -2.24
CA THR A 91 -19.03 -2.43 -1.14
C THR A 91 -17.60 -1.87 -1.11
N HIS A 92 -16.66 -2.44 -1.87
CA HIS A 92 -15.23 -2.16 -1.76
C HIS A 92 -14.52 -1.96 -3.11
N ASN A 93 -15.28 -1.87 -4.21
CA ASN A 93 -14.75 -1.85 -5.57
C ASN A 93 -13.77 -0.68 -5.83
N THR A 94 -12.69 -1.00 -6.55
CA THR A 94 -11.71 -0.06 -7.12
C THR A 94 -11.25 -0.59 -8.48
N THR A 95 -10.68 0.27 -9.33
CA THR A 95 -10.12 -0.16 -10.63
C THR A 95 -8.59 -0.29 -10.62
N ALA A 96 -8.04 -1.07 -11.56
CA ALA A 96 -6.60 -1.15 -11.78
C ALA A 96 -5.98 0.20 -12.19
N SER A 97 -6.73 1.03 -12.93
CA SER A 97 -6.29 2.38 -13.31
C SER A 97 -6.16 3.32 -12.10
N GLN A 98 -7.11 3.27 -11.16
CA GLN A 98 -7.03 4.06 -9.92
C GLN A 98 -5.86 3.60 -9.03
N VAL A 99 -5.60 2.30 -8.96
CA VAL A 99 -4.43 1.77 -8.26
C VAL A 99 -3.14 2.25 -8.93
N ALA A 100 -3.06 2.17 -10.27
CA ALA A 100 -1.88 2.61 -11.02
C ALA A 100 -1.60 4.11 -10.84
N PHE A 101 -2.65 4.94 -10.79
CA PHE A 101 -2.53 6.36 -10.48
C PHE A 101 -1.81 6.57 -9.13
N TRP A 102 -2.30 5.94 -8.06
CA TRP A 102 -1.69 6.09 -6.74
C TRP A 102 -0.29 5.48 -6.62
N VAL A 103 0.01 4.39 -7.34
CA VAL A 103 1.38 3.86 -7.43
C VAL A 103 2.31 4.91 -8.03
N ASN A 104 1.91 5.57 -9.13
CA ASN A 104 2.70 6.62 -9.74
C ASN A 104 2.88 7.81 -8.78
N GLU A 105 1.83 8.23 -8.08
CA GLU A 105 1.93 9.30 -7.07
C GLU A 105 2.92 8.94 -5.97
N PHE A 106 2.89 7.72 -5.42
CA PHE A 106 3.85 7.29 -4.41
C PHE A 106 5.27 7.23 -4.95
N CYS A 107 5.48 6.69 -6.15
CA CYS A 107 6.82 6.61 -6.73
C CYS A 107 7.40 7.99 -7.04
N SER A 108 6.61 8.90 -7.61
CA SER A 108 7.02 10.27 -7.91
C SER A 108 7.37 11.04 -6.65
N ASN A 109 6.56 10.93 -5.60
CA ASN A 109 6.78 11.69 -4.36
C ASN A 109 7.84 11.08 -3.43
N ALA A 110 8.16 9.79 -3.57
CA ALA A 110 9.18 9.10 -2.78
C ALA A 110 10.55 9.02 -3.46
N GLU A 111 10.71 9.62 -4.66
CA GLU A 111 11.88 9.45 -5.54
C GLU A 111 12.25 7.98 -5.80
N LEU A 112 11.27 7.07 -5.68
CA LEU A 112 11.48 5.64 -5.89
C LEU A 112 11.51 5.38 -7.40
N LYS A 113 12.63 4.86 -7.91
CA LYS A 113 12.63 4.33 -9.28
C LYS A 113 11.62 3.19 -9.34
N ARG A 114 10.77 3.20 -10.36
CA ARG A 114 9.77 2.15 -10.64
C ARG A 114 10.37 0.73 -10.76
N THR A 115 11.69 0.64 -10.91
CA THR A 115 12.52 -0.58 -11.02
C THR A 115 13.50 -0.78 -9.86
N ALA A 116 13.39 -0.04 -8.76
CA ALA A 116 14.27 -0.25 -7.61
C ALA A 116 13.91 -1.55 -6.89
N THR A 117 14.62 -2.62 -7.23
CA THR A 117 14.73 -3.81 -6.39
C THR A 117 15.33 -3.36 -5.06
N PHE A 118 14.57 -3.47 -3.97
CA PHE A 118 15.11 -3.29 -2.63
C PHE A 118 15.90 -4.55 -2.30
N GLU A 119 17.20 -4.53 -2.60
CA GLU A 119 18.12 -5.52 -2.02
C GLU A 119 18.21 -5.23 -0.51
N ILE A 120 17.83 -6.24 0.28
CA ILE A 120 17.96 -6.27 1.74
C ILE A 120 19.41 -6.60 2.09
#